data_AF-A0A6P1UEH9-F1
#
_entry.id   AF-A0A6P1UEH9-F1
#
_cell.length_a   1.000
_cell.length_b   1.000
_cell.length_c   1.000
_cell.angle_alpha   90.00
_cell.angle_beta   90.00
_cell.angle_gamma   90.00
#
_symmetry.space_group_name_H-M   'P 1'
#
loop_
_entity.id
_entity.type
_entity.pdbx_description
1 polymer ?
#
loop_
_entity_poly.entity_id
_entity_poly.type
_entity_poly.pdbx_seq_one_letter_code
_entity_poly.pdbx_strand_id
1 'polypeptide(L)'
;MKMHLPCILLLALASPAAFAAPPMFTVSAVQGQVGALSGNQPPGVVQPGHRIGAQTQVRTADNSRVDLQLGTTGTVGLGANSQATVHSIEADESIARLIIDSGSTRVRSRGGSDPVDLRVNIGALRLRVVDAEIWGTHTAQHDEVCLLSGAIDLQTPDSTQRMTTVGDCLRLSGTRVETRHGAATEPFAPQVFALLGSSPARPDHPATALQTPAASAPIIATAQTPAVAVPATSASSDNGNWAIVLGSFEERSKADLRSQQLRGSGIDSRVAAATTASGSTLWRVVSGHYPSKQAAADDLDAMRHARGISGAWLWTTP
;
A
#
# COMPACT_ATOMS: atom_id res chain seq x y z
N MET A 1 56.48 41.60 -44.15
CA MET A 1 55.91 41.69 -42.78
C MET A 1 55.12 40.40 -42.52
N LYS A 2 55.61 39.53 -41.64
CA LYS A 2 54.93 38.29 -41.23
C LYS A 2 54.05 38.62 -40.01
N MET A 3 52.72 38.63 -40.18
CA MET A 3 51.76 38.80 -39.08
C MET A 3 51.40 37.42 -38.53
N HIS A 4 51.86 37.13 -37.31
CA HIS A 4 51.45 35.97 -36.54
C HIS A 4 50.08 36.24 -35.92
N LEU A 5 49.07 35.45 -36.33
CA LEU A 5 47.73 35.46 -35.76
C LEU A 5 47.71 34.52 -34.54
N PRO A 6 47.45 35.01 -33.32
CA PRO A 6 47.43 34.17 -32.13
C PRO A 6 46.14 33.36 -32.07
N CYS A 7 46.28 32.04 -32.09
CA CYS A 7 45.19 31.09 -31.89
C CYS A 7 44.83 31.08 -30.39
N ILE A 8 43.77 31.81 -30.01
CA ILE A 8 43.23 31.81 -28.65
C ILE A 8 42.40 30.53 -28.47
N LEU A 9 42.96 29.58 -27.74
CA LEU A 9 42.30 28.34 -27.33
C LEU A 9 41.28 28.68 -26.23
N LEU A 10 40.00 28.84 -26.60
CA LEU A 10 38.90 28.93 -25.64
C LEU A 10 38.68 27.55 -25.00
N LEU A 11 39.13 27.37 -23.76
CA LEU A 11 38.70 26.26 -22.92
C LEU A 11 37.26 26.52 -22.48
N ALA A 12 36.29 25.84 -23.11
CA ALA A 12 34.91 25.81 -22.64
C ALA A 12 34.85 25.00 -21.34
N LEU A 13 34.72 25.69 -20.20
CA LEU A 13 34.40 25.08 -18.91
C LEU A 13 32.96 24.55 -18.97
N ALA A 14 32.80 23.27 -19.34
CA ALA A 14 31.52 22.59 -19.22
C ALA A 14 31.13 22.53 -17.74
N SER A 15 30.18 23.37 -17.34
CA SER A 15 29.60 23.26 -16.00
C SER A 15 28.81 21.94 -15.93
N PRO A 16 29.01 21.11 -14.90
CA PRO A 16 28.24 19.89 -14.76
C PRO A 16 26.76 20.27 -14.69
N ALA A 17 25.96 19.69 -15.59
CA ALA A 17 24.52 19.80 -15.51
C ALA A 17 24.08 19.21 -14.17
N ALA A 18 23.57 20.07 -13.28
CA ALA A 18 23.00 19.62 -12.02
C ALA A 18 21.72 18.83 -12.35
N PHE A 19 21.79 17.51 -12.27
CA PHE A 19 20.59 16.67 -12.36
C PHE A 19 19.71 16.99 -11.17
N ALA A 20 18.53 17.56 -11.43
CA ALA A 20 17.53 17.77 -10.40
C ALA A 20 17.19 16.41 -9.78
N ALA A 21 17.20 16.33 -8.45
CA ALA A 21 16.80 15.11 -7.76
C ALA A 21 15.36 14.76 -8.15
N PRO A 22 15.05 13.47 -8.39
CA PRO A 22 13.69 13.08 -8.75
C PRO A 22 12.70 13.51 -7.66
N PRO A 23 11.48 13.90 -8.03
CA PRO A 23 10.47 14.30 -7.07
C PRO A 23 10.08 13.08 -6.22
N MET A 24 9.89 13.31 -4.92
CA MET A 24 9.55 12.28 -3.94
C MET A 24 8.55 12.83 -2.93
N PHE A 25 7.71 11.94 -2.40
CA PHE A 25 6.98 12.27 -1.18
C PHE A 25 7.95 12.33 0.00
N THR A 26 7.72 13.26 0.92
CA THR A 26 8.36 13.27 2.23
C THR A 26 7.34 12.88 3.28
N VAL A 27 7.70 11.99 4.19
CA VAL A 27 6.84 11.61 5.29
C VAL A 27 6.79 12.76 6.30
N SER A 28 5.63 13.40 6.46
CA SER A 28 5.47 14.54 7.36
C SER A 28 5.11 14.11 8.78
N ALA A 29 4.35 13.02 8.93
CA ALA A 29 3.96 12.47 10.22
C ALA A 29 3.84 10.94 10.17
N VAL A 30 4.13 10.28 11.30
CA VAL A 30 3.95 8.84 11.50
C VAL A 30 3.37 8.62 12.88
N GLN A 31 2.34 7.79 12.98
CA GLN A 31 1.78 7.29 14.23
C GLN A 31 1.75 5.76 14.18
N GLY A 32 2.26 5.08 15.20
CA GLY A 32 2.27 3.62 15.25
C GLY A 32 3.31 2.97 14.31
N GLN A 33 3.02 1.76 13.84
CA GLN A 33 3.92 0.98 12.98
C GLN A 33 3.59 1.19 11.51
N VAL A 34 4.54 1.78 10.79
CA VAL A 34 4.44 2.02 9.34
C VAL A 34 5.66 1.45 8.65
N GLY A 35 5.42 0.67 7.61
CA GLY A 35 6.45 0.06 6.76
C GLY A 35 6.42 0.62 5.34
N ALA A 36 7.57 0.67 4.69
CA ALA A 36 7.69 0.94 3.27
C ALA A 36 8.49 -0.18 2.59
N LEU A 37 7.99 -0.62 1.43
CA LEU A 37 8.60 -1.63 0.59
C LEU A 37 8.93 -1.01 -0.76
N SER A 38 10.21 -1.01 -1.14
CA SER A 38 10.70 -0.51 -2.43
C SER A 38 11.37 -1.65 -3.20
N GLY A 39 10.76 -2.04 -4.31
CA GLY A 39 11.24 -3.17 -5.13
C GLY A 39 11.40 -4.47 -4.33
N ASN A 40 12.61 -5.04 -4.36
CA ASN A 40 12.96 -6.28 -3.64
C ASN A 40 13.60 -6.04 -2.26
N GLN A 41 13.68 -4.80 -1.79
CA GLN A 41 14.25 -4.54 -0.47
C GLN A 41 13.30 -5.03 0.63
N PRO A 42 13.81 -5.51 1.78
CA PRO A 42 12.95 -5.85 2.91
C PRO A 42 12.17 -4.61 3.37
N PRO A 43 10.96 -4.77 3.94
CA PRO A 43 10.18 -3.66 4.46
C PRO A 43 10.99 -2.85 5.48
N GLY A 44 11.22 -1.57 5.19
CA GLY A 44 11.86 -0.63 6.10
C GLY A 44 10.84 0.06 7.00
N VAL A 45 11.22 0.37 8.24
CA VAL A 45 10.39 1.20 9.13
C VAL A 45 10.38 2.63 8.63
N VAL A 46 9.19 3.22 8.54
CA VAL A 46 8.99 4.60 8.08
C VAL A 46 9.01 5.56 9.27
N GLN A 47 9.68 6.70 9.10
CA GLN A 47 9.83 7.77 10.10
C GLN A 47 9.60 9.12 9.43
N PRO A 48 9.22 10.17 10.18
CA PRO A 48 9.16 11.53 9.64
C PRO A 48 10.48 11.93 8.95
N GLY A 49 10.38 12.60 7.81
CA GLY A 49 11.50 12.98 6.95
C GLY A 49 11.94 11.90 5.95
N HIS A 50 11.50 10.64 6.09
CA HIS A 50 11.78 9.63 5.06
C HIS A 50 11.20 10.05 3.71
N ARG A 51 11.92 9.70 2.64
CA ARG A 51 11.49 9.98 1.27
C ARG A 51 10.90 8.72 0.64
N ILE A 52 9.70 8.85 0.09
CA ILE A 52 8.96 7.77 -0.58
C ILE A 52 8.95 8.09 -2.08
N GLY A 53 9.59 7.23 -2.86
CA GLY A 53 9.70 7.38 -4.31
C GLY A 53 8.60 6.63 -5.08
N ALA A 54 8.68 6.70 -6.40
CA ALA A 54 7.88 5.84 -7.27
C ALA A 54 8.13 4.35 -6.98
N GLN A 55 7.14 3.52 -7.29
CA GLN A 55 7.12 2.07 -7.06
C GLN A 55 7.34 1.66 -5.60
N THR A 56 7.13 2.58 -4.65
CA THR A 56 7.21 2.28 -3.22
C THR A 56 5.81 2.02 -2.68
N GLN A 57 5.65 0.90 -2.00
CA GLN A 57 4.44 0.56 -1.27
C GLN A 57 4.58 0.95 0.20
N VAL A 58 3.60 1.66 0.74
CA VAL A 58 3.51 2.06 2.14
C VAL A 58 2.39 1.28 2.80
N ARG A 59 2.65 0.70 3.97
CA ARG A 59 1.69 -0.08 4.75
C ARG A 59 1.62 0.42 6.19
N THR A 60 0.42 0.63 6.69
CA THR A 60 0.16 0.93 8.10
C THR A 60 -0.39 -0.31 8.80
N ALA A 61 0.00 -0.52 10.05
CA ALA A 61 -0.59 -1.56 10.90
C ALA A 61 -1.91 -1.10 11.54
N ASP A 62 -2.44 -1.91 12.47
CA ASP A 62 -3.53 -1.51 13.36
C ASP A 62 -3.17 -0.21 14.10
N ASN A 63 -4.15 0.68 14.27
CA ASN A 63 -4.02 1.97 14.96
C ASN A 63 -2.86 2.85 14.48
N SER A 64 -2.34 2.60 13.27
CA SER A 64 -1.19 3.30 12.71
C SER A 64 -1.60 4.24 11.58
N ARG A 65 -0.81 5.27 11.34
CA ARG A 65 -1.08 6.31 10.32
C ARG A 65 0.21 6.90 9.78
N VAL A 66 0.13 7.42 8.57
CA VAL A 66 1.22 8.15 7.95
C VAL A 66 0.69 9.24 7.05
N ASP A 67 1.32 10.41 7.11
CA ASP A 67 1.08 11.51 6.18
C ASP A 67 2.27 11.65 5.23
N LEU A 68 1.98 11.63 3.93
CA LEU A 68 2.93 11.81 2.85
C LEU A 68 2.70 13.20 2.24
N GLN A 69 3.75 14.01 2.19
CA GLN A 69 3.75 15.36 1.63
C GLN A 69 4.47 15.36 0.29
N LEU A 70 3.83 15.89 -0.75
CA LEU A 70 4.43 16.20 -2.05
C LEU A 70 4.45 17.72 -2.25
N GLY A 71 5.64 18.26 -2.47
CA GLY A 71 5.83 19.71 -2.53
C GLY A 71 5.34 20.38 -1.24
N THR A 72 4.72 21.54 -1.37
CA THR A 72 4.16 22.30 -0.23
C THR A 72 2.65 22.13 -0.06
N THR A 73 1.97 21.52 -1.05
CA THR A 73 0.52 21.63 -1.21
C THR A 73 -0.20 20.28 -1.22
N GLY A 74 0.43 19.23 -1.76
CA GLY A 74 -0.13 17.89 -1.86
C GLY A 74 0.11 17.07 -0.60
N THR A 75 -0.94 16.61 0.09
CA THR A 75 -0.82 15.63 1.17
C THR A 75 -1.70 14.42 0.95
N VAL A 76 -1.14 13.24 1.21
CA VAL A 76 -1.85 11.97 1.24
C VAL A 76 -1.66 11.32 2.62
N GLY A 77 -2.74 11.24 3.40
CA GLY A 77 -2.76 10.56 4.69
C GLY A 77 -3.33 9.15 4.55
N LEU A 78 -2.65 8.15 5.10
CA LEU A 78 -3.12 6.78 5.18
C LEU A 78 -3.58 6.46 6.61
N GLY A 79 -4.80 5.92 6.73
CA GLY A 79 -5.37 5.45 7.99
C GLY A 79 -4.77 4.14 8.50
N ALA A 80 -5.42 3.51 9.46
CA ALA A 80 -5.04 2.21 9.99
C ALA A 80 -5.35 1.09 8.97
N ASN A 81 -4.52 0.04 8.98
CA ASN A 81 -4.66 -1.09 8.06
C ASN A 81 -4.77 -0.68 6.58
N SER A 82 -4.05 0.37 6.22
CA SER A 82 -4.01 0.90 4.87
C SER A 82 -2.76 0.42 4.15
N GLN A 83 -2.91 0.20 2.86
CA GLN A 83 -1.83 -0.10 1.94
C GLN A 83 -2.00 0.78 0.71
N ALA A 84 -0.93 1.48 0.35
CA ALA A 84 -0.91 2.31 -0.85
C ALA A 84 0.41 2.18 -1.59
N THR A 85 0.34 2.23 -2.91
CA THR A 85 1.51 2.19 -3.78
C THR A 85 1.64 3.53 -4.49
N VAL A 86 2.80 4.17 -4.35
CA VAL A 86 3.15 5.35 -5.15
C VAL A 86 3.57 4.85 -6.53
N HIS A 87 2.71 4.98 -7.53
CA HIS A 87 2.98 4.45 -8.87
C HIS A 87 4.01 5.32 -9.61
N SER A 88 3.76 6.64 -9.71
CA SER A 88 4.67 7.57 -10.37
C SER A 88 4.58 8.97 -9.78
N ILE A 89 5.65 9.75 -9.96
CA ILE A 89 5.73 11.17 -9.61
C ILE A 89 6.45 11.88 -10.76
N GLU A 90 5.78 12.88 -11.35
CA GLU A 90 6.24 13.64 -12.52
C GLU A 90 6.58 15.06 -12.06
N ALA A 91 7.81 15.51 -12.32
CA ALA A 91 8.39 16.71 -11.71
C ALA A 91 7.95 18.01 -12.40
N ASP A 92 7.72 17.94 -13.70
CA ASP A 92 7.36 19.04 -14.58
C ASP A 92 5.94 19.54 -14.32
N GLU A 93 4.99 18.62 -14.13
CA GLU A 93 3.57 18.94 -13.98
C GLU A 93 3.08 18.82 -12.53
N SER A 94 3.96 18.51 -11.57
CA SER A 94 3.58 18.21 -10.18
C SER A 94 2.45 17.17 -10.12
N ILE A 95 2.54 16.14 -10.97
CA ILE A 95 1.58 15.04 -11.00
C ILE A 95 2.10 13.90 -10.13
N ALA A 96 1.23 13.34 -9.30
CA ALA A 96 1.51 12.06 -8.67
C ALA A 96 0.37 11.08 -8.87
N ARG A 97 0.75 9.81 -9.12
CA ARG A 97 -0.18 8.70 -9.28
C ARG A 97 -0.06 7.77 -8.08
N LEU A 98 -1.17 7.55 -7.38
CA LEU A 98 -1.25 6.65 -6.23
C LEU A 98 -2.30 5.58 -6.44
N ILE A 99 -2.05 4.39 -5.92
CA ILE A 99 -3.00 3.28 -5.88
C ILE A 99 -3.24 2.95 -4.41
N ILE A 100 -4.49 2.95 -3.98
CA ILE A 100 -4.91 2.52 -2.64
C ILE A 100 -5.32 1.06 -2.74
N ASP A 101 -4.42 0.18 -2.30
CA ASP A 101 -4.57 -1.28 -2.36
C ASP A 101 -5.52 -1.80 -1.27
N SER A 102 -5.64 -1.09 -0.15
CA SER A 102 -6.66 -1.33 0.89
C SER A 102 -6.67 -0.22 1.95
N GLY A 103 -7.75 -0.16 2.74
CA GLY A 103 -7.89 0.71 3.89
C GLY A 103 -8.42 2.09 3.53
N SER A 104 -8.16 3.07 4.40
CA SER A 104 -8.65 4.45 4.23
C SER A 104 -7.53 5.43 3.88
N THR A 105 -7.88 6.45 3.11
CA THR A 105 -6.99 7.53 2.68
C THR A 105 -7.68 8.89 2.79
N ARG A 106 -6.89 9.93 3.04
CA ARG A 106 -7.29 11.33 2.87
C ARG A 106 -6.33 11.97 1.90
N VAL A 107 -6.87 12.62 0.87
CA VAL A 107 -6.06 13.24 -0.18
C VAL A 107 -6.44 14.70 -0.25
N ARG A 108 -5.43 15.56 -0.18
CA ARG A 108 -5.59 17.02 -0.22
C ARG A 108 -4.60 17.58 -1.22
N SER A 109 -5.09 18.37 -2.15
CA SER A 109 -4.26 19.02 -3.18
C SER A 109 -4.41 20.54 -3.19
N ARG A 110 -4.65 21.12 -2.00
CA ARG A 110 -4.98 22.54 -1.80
C ARG A 110 -4.03 23.24 -0.84
N GLY A 111 -3.91 24.54 -1.04
CA GLY A 111 -3.00 25.46 -0.34
C GLY A 111 -1.79 25.76 -1.23
N GLY A 112 -1.23 26.98 -1.21
CA GLY A 112 -0.10 27.38 -2.06
C GLY A 112 -0.50 27.95 -3.43
N SER A 113 0.49 28.47 -4.17
CA SER A 113 0.32 29.04 -5.53
C SER A 113 0.20 27.98 -6.62
N ASP A 114 0.75 26.78 -6.37
CA ASP A 114 0.93 25.73 -7.36
C ASP A 114 0.23 24.44 -6.88
N PRO A 115 -1.05 24.23 -7.26
CA PRO A 115 -1.77 23.03 -6.88
C PRO A 115 -1.15 21.81 -7.55
N VAL A 116 -0.97 20.74 -6.78
CA VAL A 116 -0.51 19.44 -7.27
C VAL A 116 -1.69 18.75 -7.97
N ASP A 117 -1.44 17.95 -9.00
CA ASP A 117 -2.47 17.07 -9.60
C ASP A 117 -2.27 15.65 -9.05
N LEU A 118 -3.10 15.29 -8.07
CA LEU A 118 -3.08 13.98 -7.44
C LEU A 118 -4.08 13.06 -8.14
N ARG A 119 -3.56 12.07 -8.86
CA ARG A 119 -4.35 11.01 -9.49
C ARG A 119 -4.35 9.78 -8.61
N VAL A 120 -5.51 9.39 -8.11
CA VAL A 120 -5.64 8.34 -7.10
C VAL A 120 -6.56 7.26 -7.60
N ASN A 121 -6.13 6.01 -7.52
CA ASN A 121 -7.00 4.86 -7.75
C ASN A 121 -7.41 4.28 -6.39
N ILE A 122 -8.71 4.15 -6.15
CA ILE A 122 -9.27 3.54 -4.94
C ILE A 122 -10.14 2.38 -5.41
N GLY A 123 -9.59 1.16 -5.37
CA GLY A 123 -10.19 0.00 -6.00
C GLY A 123 -10.46 0.24 -7.50
N ALA A 124 -11.73 0.18 -7.90
CA ALA A 124 -12.18 0.43 -9.27
C ALA A 124 -12.45 1.92 -9.58
N LEU A 125 -12.39 2.80 -8.58
CA LEU A 125 -12.56 4.25 -8.76
C LEU A 125 -11.24 4.91 -9.15
N ARG A 126 -11.27 5.72 -10.22
CA ARG A 126 -10.12 6.54 -10.63
C ARG A 126 -10.46 8.01 -10.43
N LEU A 127 -9.62 8.71 -9.71
CA LEU A 127 -9.88 10.07 -9.26
C LEU A 127 -8.79 11.01 -9.73
N ARG A 128 -9.18 12.23 -10.09
CA ARG A 128 -8.28 13.36 -10.28
C ARG A 128 -8.62 14.44 -9.26
N VAL A 129 -7.68 14.71 -8.36
CA VAL A 129 -7.84 15.64 -7.24
C VAL A 129 -6.94 16.84 -7.47
N VAL A 130 -7.54 17.98 -7.82
CA VAL A 130 -6.87 19.27 -8.05
C VAL A 130 -7.62 20.34 -7.26
N ASP A 131 -6.91 21.09 -6.42
CA ASP A 131 -7.50 22.11 -5.52
C ASP A 131 -8.73 21.60 -4.75
N ALA A 132 -8.64 20.35 -4.31
CA ALA A 132 -9.73 19.65 -3.67
C ALA A 132 -9.21 18.81 -2.50
N GLU A 133 -10.16 18.32 -1.72
CA GLU A 133 -9.90 17.39 -0.63
C GLU A 133 -10.94 16.29 -0.62
N ILE A 134 -10.48 15.05 -0.51
CA ILE A 134 -11.33 13.87 -0.44
C ILE A 134 -10.93 12.99 0.74
N TRP A 135 -11.91 12.23 1.21
CA TRP A 135 -11.68 11.00 1.95
C TRP A 135 -12.08 9.83 1.05
N GLY A 136 -11.37 8.72 1.14
CA GLY A 136 -11.79 7.50 0.47
C GLY A 136 -11.36 6.24 1.20
N THR A 137 -12.03 5.14 0.88
CA THR A 137 -11.74 3.83 1.44
C THR A 137 -11.85 2.76 0.36
N HIS A 138 -10.97 1.78 0.42
CA HIS A 138 -11.03 0.57 -0.38
C HIS A 138 -11.07 -0.64 0.55
N THR A 139 -12.14 -1.42 0.44
CA THR A 139 -12.38 -2.64 1.21
C THR A 139 -12.73 -3.79 0.28
N ALA A 140 -12.77 -5.02 0.80
CA ALA A 140 -13.23 -6.17 0.03
C ALA A 140 -14.71 -6.04 -0.41
N GLN A 141 -15.50 -5.25 0.30
CA GLN A 141 -16.95 -5.13 0.06
C GLN A 141 -17.30 -3.97 -0.88
N HIS A 142 -16.52 -2.89 -0.83
CA HIS A 142 -16.82 -1.67 -1.58
C HIS A 142 -15.62 -0.73 -1.67
N ASP A 143 -15.70 0.14 -2.69
CA ASP A 143 -14.91 1.35 -2.83
C ASP A 143 -15.79 2.54 -2.47
N GLU A 144 -15.26 3.51 -1.77
CA GLU A 144 -15.99 4.73 -1.47
C GLU A 144 -15.07 5.95 -1.50
N VAL A 145 -15.63 7.07 -1.97
CA VAL A 145 -15.02 8.38 -1.91
C VAL A 145 -16.05 9.42 -1.51
N CYS A 146 -15.65 10.37 -0.66
CA CYS A 146 -16.45 11.52 -0.27
C CYS A 146 -15.68 12.81 -0.48
N LEU A 147 -16.37 13.81 -1.02
CA LEU A 147 -15.81 15.13 -1.26
C LEU A 147 -15.85 15.95 0.03
N LEU A 148 -14.67 16.37 0.51
CA LEU A 148 -14.55 17.20 1.71
C LEU A 148 -14.43 18.69 1.36
N SER A 149 -13.81 19.03 0.22
CA SER A 149 -13.79 20.39 -0.33
C SER A 149 -13.40 20.42 -1.81
N GLY A 150 -13.73 21.50 -2.51
CA GLY A 150 -13.36 21.73 -3.91
C GLY A 150 -14.24 20.94 -4.89
N ALA A 151 -13.63 20.43 -5.96
CA ALA A 151 -14.28 19.57 -6.94
C ALA A 151 -13.30 18.52 -7.47
N ILE A 152 -13.79 17.33 -7.79
CA ILE A 152 -12.97 16.25 -8.35
C ILE A 152 -13.59 15.69 -9.62
N ASP A 153 -12.74 15.19 -10.51
CA ASP A 153 -13.18 14.32 -11.61
C ASP A 153 -13.03 12.86 -11.15
N LEU A 154 -14.09 12.09 -11.32
CA LEU A 154 -14.20 10.70 -10.88
C LEU A 154 -14.62 9.84 -12.07
N GLN A 155 -13.89 8.77 -12.30
CA GLN A 155 -14.20 7.75 -13.28
C GLN A 155 -14.51 6.43 -12.56
N THR A 156 -15.70 5.90 -12.85
CA THR A 156 -16.13 4.53 -12.52
C THR A 156 -15.88 3.64 -13.74
N PRO A 157 -16.06 2.31 -13.63
CA PRO A 157 -16.01 1.43 -14.81
C PRO A 157 -16.96 1.84 -15.94
N ASP A 158 -18.14 2.39 -15.59
CA ASP A 158 -19.22 2.63 -16.54
C ASP A 158 -19.39 4.11 -16.92
N SER A 159 -18.82 5.03 -16.16
CA SER A 159 -19.05 6.46 -16.34
C SER A 159 -17.91 7.35 -15.86
N THR A 160 -17.86 8.56 -16.38
CA THR A 160 -17.06 9.66 -15.82
C THR A 160 -18.01 10.73 -15.32
N GLN A 161 -17.81 11.22 -14.10
CA GLN A 161 -18.61 12.27 -13.49
C GLN A 161 -17.72 13.24 -12.71
N ARG A 162 -18.16 14.49 -12.62
CA ARG A 162 -17.53 15.50 -11.77
C ARG A 162 -18.33 15.63 -10.48
N MET A 163 -17.67 15.48 -9.33
CA MET A 163 -18.30 15.68 -8.03
C MET A 163 -17.91 17.06 -7.51
N THR A 164 -18.91 17.92 -7.28
CA THR A 164 -18.74 19.33 -6.92
C THR A 164 -19.41 19.72 -5.60
N THR A 165 -20.26 18.85 -5.05
CA THR A 165 -21.03 19.12 -3.84
C THR A 165 -20.29 18.56 -2.64
N VAL A 166 -19.84 19.43 -1.74
CA VAL A 166 -19.17 19.02 -0.51
C VAL A 166 -20.11 18.18 0.36
N GLY A 167 -19.60 17.07 0.88
CA GLY A 167 -20.37 16.10 1.65
C GLY A 167 -21.06 15.02 0.80
N ASP A 168 -21.00 15.11 -0.53
CA ASP A 168 -21.42 14.02 -1.40
C ASP A 168 -20.39 12.89 -1.37
N CYS A 169 -20.93 11.67 -1.39
CA CYS A 169 -20.19 10.43 -1.40
C CYS A 169 -20.62 9.58 -2.58
N LEU A 170 -19.66 8.91 -3.22
CA LEU A 170 -19.92 7.83 -4.17
C LEU A 170 -19.38 6.54 -3.59
N ARG A 171 -20.23 5.51 -3.56
CA ARG A 171 -19.88 4.14 -3.20
C ARG A 171 -20.08 3.21 -4.38
N LEU A 172 -19.08 2.37 -4.65
CA LEU A 172 -19.13 1.31 -5.65
C LEU A 172 -19.05 -0.05 -4.93
N SER A 173 -20.09 -0.88 -5.07
CA SER A 173 -20.14 -2.22 -4.49
C SER A 173 -20.40 -3.24 -5.60
N GLY A 174 -19.35 -3.92 -6.06
CA GLY A 174 -19.40 -4.71 -7.29
C GLY A 174 -19.59 -3.78 -8.51
N THR A 175 -20.70 -3.93 -9.22
CA THR A 175 -21.08 -3.05 -10.36
C THR A 175 -22.07 -1.96 -9.96
N ARG A 176 -22.56 -1.96 -8.72
CA ARG A 176 -23.56 -1.00 -8.27
C ARG A 176 -22.89 0.29 -7.80
N VAL A 177 -23.15 1.38 -8.51
CA VAL A 177 -22.80 2.74 -8.09
C VAL A 177 -23.95 3.33 -7.27
N GLU A 178 -23.65 3.86 -6.10
CA GLU A 178 -24.58 4.57 -5.23
C GLU A 178 -24.02 5.94 -4.89
N THR A 179 -24.76 6.99 -5.23
CA THR A 179 -24.46 8.36 -4.81
C THR A 179 -25.26 8.68 -3.56
N ARG A 180 -24.57 9.13 -2.51
CA ARG A 180 -25.17 9.59 -1.26
C ARG A 180 -24.92 11.08 -1.11
N HIS A 181 -26.00 11.84 -1.05
CA HIS A 181 -25.94 13.29 -0.87
C HIS A 181 -25.98 13.67 0.60
N GLY A 182 -25.17 14.65 0.99
CA GLY A 182 -25.20 15.19 2.36
C GLY A 182 -24.89 14.17 3.46
N ALA A 183 -24.09 13.13 3.18
CA ALA A 183 -23.79 12.04 4.09
C ALA A 183 -23.00 12.45 5.36
N ALA A 184 -22.79 13.75 5.58
CA ALA A 184 -22.23 14.29 6.81
C ALA A 184 -23.15 14.11 8.05
N THR A 185 -24.40 13.68 7.90
CA THR A 185 -25.39 13.63 9.02
C THR A 185 -25.60 12.27 9.71
N GLU A 186 -24.99 11.17 9.27
CA GLU A 186 -25.08 9.81 9.89
C GLU A 186 -23.69 9.14 9.79
N PRO A 187 -23.25 8.24 10.70
CA PRO A 187 -21.94 8.17 11.40
C PRO A 187 -20.69 8.06 10.50
N PHE A 188 -20.53 9.02 9.60
CA PHE A 188 -19.39 9.29 8.76
C PHE A 188 -18.39 10.16 9.54
N ALA A 189 -18.93 11.01 10.41
CA ALA A 189 -18.21 11.85 11.34
C ALA A 189 -17.15 11.08 12.15
N PRO A 190 -17.40 9.96 12.84
CA PRO A 190 -16.39 9.34 13.70
C PRO A 190 -15.17 8.82 12.93
N GLN A 191 -15.35 8.30 11.71
CA GLN A 191 -14.23 7.76 10.91
C GLN A 191 -13.43 8.88 10.26
N VAL A 192 -14.12 9.89 9.73
CA VAL A 192 -13.48 11.10 9.21
C VAL A 192 -12.79 11.83 10.35
N PHE A 193 -13.45 12.11 11.47
CA PHE A 193 -12.86 12.71 12.67
C PHE A 193 -11.75 11.87 13.26
N ALA A 194 -11.82 10.54 13.19
CA ALA A 194 -10.68 9.72 13.57
C ALA A 194 -9.48 10.14 12.73
N LEU A 195 -9.59 10.17 11.39
CA LEU A 195 -8.51 10.63 10.49
C LEU A 195 -8.12 12.11 10.67
N LEU A 196 -9.09 13.00 10.91
CA LEU A 196 -8.85 14.45 11.10
C LEU A 196 -8.23 14.78 12.47
N GLY A 197 -8.52 13.96 13.49
CA GLY A 197 -8.30 14.26 14.91
C GLY A 197 -6.85 14.19 15.38
N SER A 198 -5.90 13.94 14.48
CA SER A 198 -4.48 13.82 14.83
C SER A 198 -3.61 14.58 13.85
N SER A 199 -4.02 15.77 13.39
CA SER A 199 -2.99 16.74 13.01
C SER A 199 -2.28 17.07 14.32
N PRO A 200 -1.02 16.64 14.56
CA PRO A 200 -0.33 17.03 15.78
C PRO A 200 -0.39 18.54 15.79
N ALA A 201 -1.00 19.12 16.84
CA ALA A 201 -0.89 20.54 17.08
C ALA A 201 0.57 20.88 16.87
N ARG A 202 0.84 21.75 15.88
CA ARG A 202 2.19 22.18 15.51
C ARG A 202 2.95 22.35 16.82
N PRO A 203 4.05 21.61 17.05
CA PRO A 203 4.77 21.73 18.31
C PRO A 203 5.38 23.12 18.32
N ASP A 204 4.63 24.08 18.89
CA ASP A 204 5.19 25.33 19.36
C ASP A 204 6.13 24.92 20.49
N HIS A 205 7.41 24.81 20.16
CA HIS A 205 8.46 24.66 21.15
C HIS A 205 8.26 25.67 22.28
N PRO A 206 8.54 25.23 23.52
CA PRO A 206 9.85 25.61 24.01
C PRO A 206 10.68 24.41 24.48
N ALA A 207 11.97 24.64 24.36
CA ALA A 207 13.10 23.78 24.64
C ALA A 207 13.11 23.22 26.08
N THR A 208 13.63 21.99 26.16
CA THR A 208 14.49 21.49 27.25
C THR A 208 13.88 21.25 28.65
N ALA A 209 13.77 19.96 28.98
CA ALA A 209 14.38 19.45 30.22
C ALA A 209 15.02 18.09 29.91
N LEU A 210 16.35 18.04 29.98
CA LEU A 210 17.15 16.81 29.93
C LEU A 210 16.74 15.92 31.12
N GLN A 211 16.00 14.84 30.85
CA GLN A 211 15.86 13.75 31.81
C GLN A 211 17.04 12.80 31.62
N THR A 212 17.93 12.78 32.61
CA THR A 212 19.00 11.81 32.77
C THR A 212 18.39 10.41 32.90
N PRO A 213 18.73 9.45 32.02
CA PRO A 213 18.29 8.06 32.18
C PRO A 213 18.93 7.45 33.42
N ALA A 214 18.09 6.97 34.35
CA ALA A 214 18.54 6.14 35.46
C ALA A 214 19.02 4.78 34.93
N ALA A 215 20.23 4.38 35.34
CA ALA A 215 20.83 3.10 35.00
C ALA A 215 20.03 1.95 35.63
N SER A 216 19.41 1.11 34.78
CA SER A 216 18.78 -0.13 35.21
C SER A 216 19.82 -1.26 35.32
N ALA A 217 19.79 -1.94 36.46
CA ALA A 217 20.66 -3.03 36.87
C ALA A 217 20.56 -4.31 36.00
N PRO A 218 21.58 -5.18 35.99
CA PRO A 218 21.57 -6.45 35.26
C PRO A 218 20.66 -7.49 35.94
N ILE A 219 19.79 -8.13 35.14
CA ILE A 219 18.98 -9.28 35.58
C ILE A 219 19.68 -10.57 35.10
N ILE A 220 20.01 -11.42 36.07
CA ILE A 220 20.64 -12.74 35.89
C ILE A 220 19.65 -13.73 35.28
N ALA A 221 20.15 -14.53 34.34
CA ALA A 221 19.46 -15.62 33.68
C ALA A 221 19.13 -16.79 34.62
N THR A 222 17.95 -17.38 34.45
CA THR A 222 17.66 -18.75 34.88
C THR A 222 17.11 -19.56 33.70
N ALA A 223 17.80 -20.65 33.42
CA ALA A 223 17.40 -21.72 32.51
C ALA A 223 16.36 -22.64 33.19
N GLN A 224 15.40 -23.18 32.43
CA GLN A 224 15.16 -24.62 32.21
C GLN A 224 13.78 -24.90 31.56
N THR A 225 13.85 -25.59 30.41
CA THR A 225 13.04 -26.68 29.80
C THR A 225 11.62 -26.96 30.33
N PRO A 226 10.62 -27.23 29.45
CA PRO A 226 10.43 -28.60 28.96
C PRO A 226 10.16 -28.72 27.43
N ALA A 227 10.72 -29.79 26.84
CA ALA A 227 10.41 -30.22 25.48
C ALA A 227 8.96 -30.76 25.42
N VAL A 228 8.12 -30.10 24.64
CA VAL A 228 6.77 -30.57 24.30
C VAL A 228 6.88 -31.57 23.16
N ALA A 229 6.42 -32.79 23.42
CA ALA A 229 6.31 -33.84 22.40
C ALA A 229 5.34 -33.41 21.30
N VAL A 230 5.84 -33.36 20.07
CA VAL A 230 5.06 -33.10 18.86
C VAL A 230 4.20 -34.33 18.57
N PRO A 231 2.86 -34.21 18.48
CA PRO A 231 2.01 -35.31 18.08
C PRO A 231 2.37 -35.73 16.65
N ALA A 232 2.57 -37.04 16.45
CA ALA A 232 2.79 -37.63 15.14
C ALA A 232 1.50 -37.47 14.31
N THR A 233 1.54 -36.56 13.34
CA THR A 233 0.46 -36.38 12.37
C THR A 233 0.36 -37.62 11.50
N SER A 234 -0.81 -38.26 11.52
CA SER A 234 -1.16 -39.43 10.71
C SER A 234 -0.90 -39.15 9.23
N ALA A 235 -0.03 -39.97 8.63
CA ALA A 235 0.08 -40.07 7.18
C ALA A 235 -1.15 -40.81 6.65
N SER A 236 -2.15 -40.07 6.17
CA SER A 236 -3.24 -40.64 5.37
C SER A 236 -2.72 -40.87 3.96
N SER A 237 -2.61 -42.15 3.61
CA SER A 237 -2.24 -42.67 2.29
C SER A 237 -3.31 -42.37 1.25
N ASP A 238 -2.84 -41.96 0.07
CA ASP A 238 -3.36 -42.28 -1.26
C ASP A 238 -4.88 -42.32 -1.43
N ASN A 239 -5.43 -41.23 -1.96
CA ASN A 239 -6.05 -41.20 -3.29
C ASN A 239 -6.69 -39.84 -3.53
N GLY A 240 -5.91 -38.95 -4.14
CA GLY A 240 -6.34 -37.63 -4.60
C GLY A 240 -5.51 -36.50 -4.03
N ASN A 241 -4.45 -36.15 -4.76
CA ASN A 241 -3.52 -35.10 -4.41
C ASN A 241 -3.87 -33.81 -5.17
N TRP A 242 -5.10 -33.30 -5.10
CA TRP A 242 -5.40 -32.00 -5.71
C TRP A 242 -5.29 -30.88 -4.68
N ALA A 243 -4.74 -29.75 -5.10
CA ALA A 243 -4.68 -28.52 -4.32
C ALA A 243 -4.98 -27.31 -5.22
N ILE A 244 -5.42 -26.21 -4.60
CA ILE A 244 -5.72 -24.96 -5.30
C ILE A 244 -4.52 -24.03 -5.15
N VAL A 245 -3.86 -23.68 -6.25
CA VAL A 245 -2.72 -22.76 -6.26
C VAL A 245 -3.23 -21.32 -6.26
N LEU A 246 -2.83 -20.56 -5.25
CA LEU A 246 -3.16 -19.15 -5.04
C LEU A 246 -2.02 -18.20 -5.46
N GLY A 247 -0.87 -18.76 -5.82
CA GLY A 247 0.30 -18.03 -6.32
C GLY A 247 1.51 -18.94 -6.51
N SER A 248 2.45 -18.54 -7.37
CA SER A 248 3.75 -19.21 -7.57
C SER A 248 4.88 -18.18 -7.49
N PHE A 249 5.95 -18.51 -6.79
CA PHE A 249 7.08 -17.62 -6.51
C PHE A 249 8.40 -18.35 -6.74
N GLU A 250 9.43 -17.64 -7.20
CA GLU A 250 10.78 -18.19 -7.32
C GLU A 250 11.47 -18.31 -5.96
N GLU A 251 11.12 -17.43 -5.01
CA GLU A 251 11.69 -17.38 -3.67
C GLU A 251 10.72 -17.90 -2.61
N ARG A 252 11.20 -18.76 -1.70
CA ARG A 252 10.38 -19.34 -0.62
C ARG A 252 9.82 -18.28 0.32
N SER A 253 10.63 -17.29 0.67
CA SER A 253 10.27 -16.19 1.58
C SER A 253 9.05 -15.40 1.07
N LYS A 254 8.95 -15.16 -0.25
CA LYS A 254 7.80 -14.49 -0.88
C LYS A 254 6.54 -15.35 -0.79
N ALA A 255 6.67 -16.66 -1.01
CA ALA A 255 5.56 -17.60 -0.85
C ALA A 255 5.08 -17.67 0.62
N ASP A 256 6.01 -17.69 1.58
CA ASP A 256 5.68 -17.71 3.01
C ASP A 256 4.93 -16.44 3.44
N LEU A 257 5.39 -15.26 3.02
CA LEU A 257 4.71 -13.99 3.29
C LEU A 257 3.29 -13.99 2.71
N ARG A 258 3.12 -14.45 1.47
CA ARG A 258 1.80 -14.55 0.83
C ARG A 258 0.89 -15.54 1.54
N SER A 259 1.41 -16.69 1.98
CA SER A 259 0.65 -17.67 2.76
C SER A 259 0.21 -17.10 4.11
N GLN A 260 1.07 -16.33 4.80
CA GLN A 260 0.70 -15.65 6.05
C GLN A 260 -0.42 -14.62 5.84
N GLN A 261 -0.35 -13.80 4.79
CA GLN A 261 -1.40 -12.85 4.44
C GLN A 261 -2.74 -13.54 4.18
N LEU A 262 -2.73 -14.64 3.42
CA LEU A 262 -3.93 -15.42 3.12
C LEU A 262 -4.52 -16.08 4.37
N ARG A 263 -3.68 -16.61 5.26
CA ARG A 263 -4.15 -17.13 6.57
C ARG A 263 -4.73 -16.03 7.44
N GLY A 264 -4.15 -14.83 7.40
CA GLY A 264 -4.68 -13.63 8.08
C GLY A 264 -6.06 -13.20 7.59
N SER A 265 -6.39 -13.48 6.32
CA SER A 265 -7.75 -13.26 5.78
C SER A 265 -8.68 -14.47 5.96
N GLY A 266 -8.26 -15.52 6.67
CA GLY A 266 -9.05 -16.71 6.92
C GLY A 266 -9.10 -17.69 5.75
N ILE A 267 -8.09 -17.69 4.87
CA ILE A 267 -7.87 -18.72 3.86
C ILE A 267 -6.77 -19.65 4.36
N ASP A 268 -7.11 -20.91 4.63
CA ASP A 268 -6.10 -21.89 4.99
C ASP A 268 -5.14 -22.10 3.81
N SER A 269 -3.86 -21.81 4.01
CA SER A 269 -2.87 -21.90 2.95
C SER A 269 -1.53 -22.36 3.49
N ARG A 270 -0.80 -23.09 2.65
CA ARG A 270 0.57 -23.57 2.91
C ARG A 270 1.47 -23.36 1.69
N VAL A 271 2.78 -23.40 1.91
CA VAL A 271 3.76 -23.34 0.82
C VAL A 271 4.20 -24.76 0.44
N ALA A 272 4.20 -25.06 -0.85
CA ALA A 272 4.64 -26.33 -1.42
C ALA A 272 5.68 -26.09 -2.53
N ALA A 273 6.72 -26.91 -2.56
CA ALA A 273 7.69 -26.87 -3.65
C ALA A 273 7.11 -27.57 -4.90
N ALA A 274 7.37 -27.01 -6.07
CA ALA A 274 7.00 -27.58 -7.36
C ALA A 274 8.17 -27.43 -8.34
N THR A 275 8.59 -28.53 -8.94
CA THR A 275 9.63 -28.52 -9.99
C THR A 275 8.98 -28.20 -11.33
N THR A 276 9.54 -27.23 -12.07
CA THR A 276 9.11 -26.90 -13.43
C THR A 276 9.62 -27.92 -14.43
N ALA A 277 9.10 -27.90 -15.67
CA ALA A 277 9.63 -28.72 -16.76
C ALA A 277 11.12 -28.42 -17.08
N SER A 278 11.61 -27.23 -16.71
CA SER A 278 13.02 -26.83 -16.86
C SER A 278 13.92 -27.29 -15.71
N GLY A 279 13.38 -27.97 -14.68
CA GLY A 279 14.12 -28.39 -13.49
C GLY A 279 14.28 -27.31 -12.41
N SER A 280 13.75 -26.10 -12.62
CA SER A 280 13.78 -25.03 -11.62
C SER A 280 12.75 -25.31 -10.51
N THR A 281 13.06 -24.93 -9.27
CA THR A 281 12.10 -25.03 -8.15
C THR A 281 11.28 -23.75 -8.05
N LEU A 282 9.95 -23.88 -8.06
CA LEU A 282 9.00 -22.82 -7.69
C LEU A 282 8.35 -23.15 -6.34
N TRP A 283 8.05 -22.11 -5.58
CA TRP A 283 7.31 -22.17 -4.32
C TRP A 283 5.87 -21.75 -4.56
N ARG A 284 4.95 -22.71 -4.49
CA ARG A 284 3.52 -22.49 -4.71
C ARG A 284 2.82 -22.28 -3.37
N VAL A 285 1.99 -21.25 -3.29
CA VAL A 285 1.06 -21.09 -2.17
C VAL A 285 -0.21 -21.82 -2.53
N VAL A 286 -0.58 -22.82 -1.74
CA VAL A 286 -1.70 -23.72 -2.02
C VAL A 286 -2.72 -23.73 -0.89
N SER A 287 -3.99 -23.92 -1.23
CA SER A 287 -5.11 -24.11 -0.30
C SER A 287 -5.70 -25.51 -0.46
N GLY A 288 -6.12 -26.08 0.67
CA GLY A 288 -6.83 -27.35 0.77
C GLY A 288 -6.01 -28.59 0.41
N HIS A 289 -6.71 -29.73 0.45
CA HIS A 289 -6.26 -31.02 -0.04
C HIS A 289 -7.51 -31.79 -0.44
N TYR A 290 -7.64 -32.12 -1.73
CA TYR A 290 -8.89 -32.61 -2.29
C TYR A 290 -8.71 -33.98 -2.93
N PRO A 291 -9.62 -34.93 -2.65
CA PRO A 291 -9.54 -36.30 -3.16
C PRO A 291 -9.75 -36.40 -4.68
N SER A 292 -10.28 -35.35 -5.31
CA SER A 292 -10.54 -35.34 -6.75
C SER A 292 -10.37 -33.94 -7.33
N LYS A 293 -10.12 -33.89 -8.64
CA LYS A 293 -10.07 -32.63 -9.40
C LYS A 293 -11.39 -31.86 -9.29
N GLN A 294 -12.51 -32.59 -9.30
CA GLN A 294 -13.84 -31.98 -9.22
C GLN A 294 -14.06 -31.30 -7.88
N ALA A 295 -13.72 -31.96 -6.76
CA ALA A 295 -13.84 -31.36 -5.43
C ALA A 295 -12.97 -30.09 -5.29
N ALA A 296 -11.77 -30.10 -5.87
CA ALA A 296 -10.93 -28.91 -5.91
C ALA A 296 -11.49 -27.80 -6.82
N ALA A 297 -12.15 -28.16 -7.93
CA ALA A 297 -12.79 -27.20 -8.83
C ALA A 297 -13.99 -26.51 -8.16
N ASP A 298 -14.84 -27.28 -7.49
CA ASP A 298 -16.03 -26.77 -6.79
C ASP A 298 -15.62 -25.77 -5.70
N ASP A 299 -14.57 -26.07 -4.92
CA ASP A 299 -14.07 -25.17 -3.88
C ASP A 299 -13.32 -23.95 -4.45
N LEU A 300 -12.65 -24.10 -5.59
CA LEU A 300 -12.05 -22.97 -6.32
C LEU A 300 -13.13 -21.98 -6.80
N ASP A 301 -14.24 -22.48 -7.35
CA ASP A 301 -15.33 -21.63 -7.80
C ASP A 301 -16.05 -20.97 -6.60
N ALA A 302 -16.24 -21.70 -5.50
CA ALA A 302 -16.71 -21.11 -4.23
C ALA A 302 -15.77 -19.99 -3.73
N MET A 303 -14.45 -20.19 -3.75
CA MET A 303 -13.48 -19.16 -3.37
C MET A 303 -13.50 -17.93 -4.30
N ARG A 304 -13.68 -18.13 -5.60
CA ARG A 304 -13.83 -17.03 -6.57
C ARG A 304 -15.05 -16.17 -6.27
N HIS A 305 -16.20 -16.81 -6.04
CA HIS A 305 -17.44 -16.10 -5.72
C HIS A 305 -17.41 -15.42 -4.35
N ALA A 306 -16.93 -16.10 -3.32
CA ALA A 306 -16.95 -15.58 -1.96
C ALA A 306 -15.88 -14.52 -1.68
N ARG A 307 -14.73 -14.60 -2.36
CA ARG A 307 -13.53 -13.83 -1.99
C ARG A 307 -12.83 -13.09 -3.14
N GLY A 308 -13.37 -13.17 -4.36
CA GLY A 308 -12.82 -12.44 -5.50
C GLY A 308 -11.41 -12.89 -5.93
N ILE A 309 -11.02 -14.13 -5.61
CA ILE A 309 -9.69 -14.65 -5.95
C ILE A 309 -9.62 -14.92 -7.46
N SER A 310 -9.09 -13.98 -8.23
CA SER A 310 -8.77 -14.15 -9.64
C SER A 310 -7.40 -14.78 -9.83
N GLY A 311 -7.24 -15.64 -10.85
CA GLY A 311 -5.95 -16.23 -11.20
C GLY A 311 -5.50 -17.45 -10.39
N ALA A 312 -6.37 -18.06 -9.56
CA ALA A 312 -6.10 -19.36 -8.95
C ALA A 312 -6.41 -20.52 -9.90
N TRP A 313 -5.65 -21.62 -9.80
CA TRP A 313 -5.77 -22.83 -10.64
C TRP A 313 -5.53 -24.11 -9.85
N LEU A 314 -5.90 -25.25 -10.44
CA LEU A 314 -5.74 -26.56 -9.80
C LEU A 314 -4.35 -27.15 -10.10
N TRP A 315 -3.75 -27.80 -9.11
CA TRP A 315 -2.48 -28.50 -9.24
C TRP A 315 -2.54 -29.86 -8.55
N THR A 316 -1.96 -30.87 -9.20
CA THR A 316 -1.74 -32.17 -8.58
C THR A 316 -0.47 -32.11 -7.74
N THR A 317 -0.58 -32.22 -6.42
CA THR A 317 0.58 -32.32 -5.54
C THR A 317 1.34 -33.62 -5.82
N PRO A 318 2.67 -33.56 -5.97
CA PRO A 318 3.49 -34.76 -6.14
C PRO A 318 3.41 -35.67 -4.92
#